data_AF-A0A6P0W1E2-F1
#
_entry.id   AF-A0A6P0W1E2-F1
#
_cell.length_a   1.000
_cell.length_b   1.000
_cell.length_c   1.000
_cell.angle_alpha   90.00
_cell.angle_beta   90.00
_cell.angle_gamma   90.00
#
_symmetry.space_group_name_H-M   'P 1'
#
loop_
_entity.id
_entity.type
_entity.pdbx_description
1 polymer ?
#
loop_
_entity_poly.entity_id
_entity_poly.type
_entity_poly.pdbx_seq_one_letter_code
_entity_poly.pdbx_strand_id
1 'polypeptide(L)' 'MADYFVHESAYIDEGAQIGKGTKIWHFCHVM' A
#
# COMPACT_ATOMS: atom_id res chain seq x y z
N MET A 1 -0.23 -13.49 -4.88
CA MET A 1 0.73 -12.46 -4.43
C MET A 1 0.06 -11.14 -4.66
N ALA A 2 0.00 -10.25 -3.66
CA ALA A 2 -0.58 -8.92 -3.88
C ALA A 2 0.12 -8.25 -5.08
N ASP A 3 -0.66 -7.66 -5.98
CA ASP A 3 -0.15 -7.01 -7.19
C ASP A 3 0.59 -5.68 -6.90
N TYR A 4 0.80 -5.37 -5.63
CA TYR A 4 1.48 -4.19 -5.13
C TYR A 4 2.43 -4.57 -3.99
N PHE A 5 3.42 -3.72 -3.77
CA PHE A 5 4.34 -3.84 -2.64
C PHE A 5 3.93 -2.87 -1.53
N VAL A 6 3.97 -3.33 -0.28
CA VAL A 6 3.76 -2.53 0.92
C VAL A 6 4.89 -2.78 1.90
N HIS A 7 5.56 -1.71 2.29
CA HIS A 7 6.48 -1.73 3.41
C HIS A 7 5.72 -1.96 4.72
N GLU A 8 6.28 -2.74 5.64
CA GLU A 8 5.65 -3.10 6.93
C GLU A 8 5.31 -1.90 7.82
N SER A 9 5.96 -0.76 7.60
CA SER A 9 5.71 0.49 8.33
C SER A 9 4.62 1.38 7.71
N ALA A 10 3.98 0.95 6.62
CA ALA A 10 2.91 1.69 5.98
C ALA A 10 1.53 1.21 6.48
N TYR A 11 0.58 2.15 6.54
CA TYR A 11 -0.82 1.89 6.87
C TYR A 11 -1.71 2.10 5.64
N ILE A 12 -2.67 1.19 5.45
CA ILE A 12 -3.67 1.26 4.38
C ILE A 12 -5.04 1.14 5.04
N ASP A 13 -5.89 2.14 4.81
CA ASP A 13 -7.25 2.14 5.31
C ASP A 13 -8.12 1.13 4.54
N GLU A 14 -9.17 0.66 5.21
CA GLU A 14 -10.15 -0.22 4.60
C GLU A 14 -10.84 0.52 3.43
N GLY A 15 -10.81 -0.08 2.23
CA GLY A 15 -11.42 0.50 1.02
C GLY A 15 -10.47 1.22 0.08
N ALA A 16 -9.21 1.44 0.47
CA ALA A 16 -8.19 2.00 -0.40
C ALA A 16 -7.98 1.14 -1.67
N GLN A 17 -7.99 1.79 -2.83
CA GLN A 17 -7.79 1.11 -4.13
C GLN A 17 -6.34 1.26 -4.59
N ILE A 18 -5.60 0.16 -4.57
CA ILE A 18 -4.19 0.15 -4.97
C ILE A 18 -4.03 -0.54 -6.33
N GLY A 19 -3.52 0.22 -7.30
CA GLY A 19 -3.28 -0.28 -8.66
C GLY A 19 -2.10 -1.26 -8.74
N LYS A 20 -2.12 -2.12 -9.76
CA LYS A 20 -1.05 -3.07 -10.06
C LYS A 20 0.31 -2.39 -10.27
N GLY A 21 1.37 -2.94 -9.69
CA GLY A 21 2.74 -2.43 -9.79
C GLY A 21 3.07 -1.29 -8.83
N THR A 22 2.09 -0.84 -8.03
CA THR A 22 2.31 0.20 -7.03
C THR A 22 3.27 -0.28 -5.94
N LYS A 23 4.16 0.61 -5.48
CA LYS A 23 5.06 0.37 -4.36
C LYS A 23 4.83 1.44 -3.29
N ILE A 24 4.35 1.00 -2.13
CA ILE A 24 4.12 1.83 -0.96
C ILE A 24 5.30 1.63 -0.02
N TRP A 25 6.01 2.73 0.27
CA TRP A 25 7.25 2.72 1.04
C TRP A 25 7.01 3.21 2.48
N HIS A 26 8.10 3.37 3.22
CA HIS A 26 8.09 3.66 4.65
C HIS A 26 7.19 4.85 5.02
N PHE A 27 6.36 4.65 6.06
CA PHE A 27 5.53 5.69 6.69
C PHE A 27 4.49 6.34 5.77
N CYS A 28 4.09 5.68 4.69
CA CYS A 28 2.91 6.07 3.93
C CYS A 28 1.63 5.72 4.71
N HIS A 29 0.66 6.62 4.67
CA HIS A 29 -0.73 6.36 5.05
C HIS A 29 -1.58 6.50 3.79
N VAL A 30 -2.19 5.40 3.34
CA VAL A 30 -3.05 5.36 2.15
C VAL A 30 -4.50 5.26 2.58
N MET A 31 -5.33 6.19 2.09
CA MET A 31 -6.77 6.30 2.36
C MET A 31 -7.60 5.79 1.19
#